data_AF-A0A3R7N0W4-F1
#
_entry.id   AF-A0A3R7N0W4-F1
#
_cell.length_a   1.000
_cell.length_b   1.000
_cell.length_c   1.000
_cell.angle_alpha   90.00
_cell.angle_beta   90.00
_cell.angle_gamma   90.00
#
_symmetry.space_group_name_H-M   'P 1'
#
loop_
_entity.id
_entity.type
_entity.pdbx_description
1 polymer ?
#
loop_
_entity_poly.entity_id
_entity_poly.type
_entity_poly.pdbx_seq_one_letter_code
_entity_poly.pdbx_strand_id
1 'polypeptide(L)'
;DANLELAKETLATHQAMLTIHEDIAAVAEAHKEAVELMCQVQAYKLRHKTRETFVKNLESIREIEGSYNLELQKSMVANATHKVRAVVEKGDKKLKDAAFKHALDILGNAAVDEKKEDDVAALFTKELRAYAADLEAKQGQVVKLTADEQSELQADLDAYMNRFGLEDADFKAPKEVKLELM
;
A
#
# COMPACT_ATOMS: atom_id res chain seq x y z
N ASP A 1 -74.90 40.81 26.52
CA ASP A 1 -73.88 39.82 26.95
C ASP A 1 -73.40 38.87 25.86
N ALA A 2 -74.24 38.28 25.01
CA ALA A 2 -73.80 37.36 23.95
C ALA A 2 -72.73 37.93 22.98
N ASN A 3 -72.85 39.19 22.56
CA ASN A 3 -71.85 39.82 21.67
C ASN A 3 -70.48 40.02 22.34
N LEU A 4 -70.45 40.13 23.66
CA LEU A 4 -69.22 40.38 24.42
C LEU A 4 -68.47 39.06 24.67
N GLU A 5 -69.19 37.95 24.87
CA GLU A 5 -68.60 36.61 24.88
C GLU A 5 -68.03 36.22 23.51
N LEU A 6 -68.77 36.49 22.43
CA LEU A 6 -68.33 36.19 21.07
C LEU A 6 -67.07 37.02 20.68
N ALA A 7 -66.97 38.27 21.16
CA ALA A 7 -65.78 39.10 21.01
C ALA A 7 -64.56 38.56 21.80
N LYS A 8 -64.77 37.97 22.99
CA LYS A 8 -63.69 37.35 23.78
C LYS A 8 -63.20 36.04 23.15
N GLU A 9 -64.11 35.23 22.63
CA GLU A 9 -63.78 33.98 21.96
C GLU A 9 -63.03 34.23 20.66
N THR A 10 -63.45 35.22 19.87
CA THR A 10 -62.72 35.65 18.66
C THR A 10 -61.33 36.23 18.99
N LEU A 11 -61.17 36.95 20.10
CA LEU A 11 -59.87 37.42 20.55
C LEU A 11 -58.95 36.23 20.94
N ALA A 12 -59.48 35.26 21.68
CA ALA A 12 -58.74 34.06 22.08
C ALA A 12 -58.31 33.23 20.86
N THR A 13 -59.16 33.09 19.84
CA THR A 13 -58.79 32.38 18.61
C THR A 13 -57.73 33.14 17.80
N HIS A 14 -57.79 34.48 17.73
CA HIS A 14 -56.74 35.27 17.11
C HIS A 14 -55.40 35.19 17.85
N GLN A 15 -55.41 35.15 19.19
CA GLN A 15 -54.21 34.92 19.99
C GLN A 15 -53.61 33.54 19.71
N ALA A 16 -54.43 32.49 19.67
CA ALA A 16 -53.98 31.14 19.33
C ALA A 16 -53.38 31.08 17.92
N MET A 17 -53.98 31.77 16.93
CA MET A 17 -53.40 31.86 15.58
C MET A 17 -52.04 32.56 15.56
N LEU A 18 -51.85 33.61 16.36
CA LEU A 18 -50.56 34.30 16.48
C LEU A 18 -49.50 33.37 17.08
N THR A 19 -49.83 32.64 18.14
CA THR A 19 -48.91 31.67 18.75
C THR A 19 -48.54 30.54 17.77
N ILE A 20 -49.51 30.04 16.99
CA ILE A 20 -49.24 29.04 15.95
C ILE A 20 -48.28 29.61 14.88
N HIS A 21 -48.42 30.88 14.50
CA HIS A 21 -47.49 31.52 13.57
C HIS A 21 -46.06 31.63 14.13
N GLU A 22 -45.92 31.96 15.42
CA GLU A 22 -44.63 31.98 16.11
C GLU A 22 -43.99 30.58 16.16
N ASP A 23 -44.79 29.54 16.44
CA ASP A 23 -44.33 28.15 16.42
C ASP A 23 -43.87 27.70 15.03
N ILE A 24 -44.62 28.07 13.97
CA ILE A 24 -44.24 27.77 12.58
C ILE A 24 -42.91 28.44 12.24
N ALA A 25 -42.69 29.68 12.66
CA ALA A 25 -41.43 30.39 12.42
C ALA A 25 -40.26 29.72 13.17
N ALA A 26 -40.46 29.31 14.43
CA ALA A 26 -39.46 28.58 15.20
C ALA A 26 -39.10 27.22 14.57
N VAL A 27 -40.10 26.48 14.06
CA VAL A 27 -39.88 25.22 13.33
C VAL A 27 -39.13 25.45 12.02
N ALA A 28 -39.41 26.53 11.30
CA ALA A 28 -38.72 26.87 10.06
C ALA A 28 -37.22 27.15 10.29
N GLU A 29 -36.88 27.90 11.34
CA GLU A 29 -35.48 28.16 11.72
C GLU A 29 -34.77 26.87 12.16
N ALA A 30 -35.41 26.06 13.01
CA ALA A 30 -34.85 24.75 13.40
C ALA A 30 -34.63 23.82 12.20
N HIS A 31 -35.54 23.84 11.20
CA HIS A 31 -35.37 23.07 9.97
C HIS A 31 -34.18 23.56 9.16
N LYS A 32 -33.97 24.88 9.07
CA LYS A 32 -32.83 25.46 8.36
C LYS A 32 -31.50 25.04 9.00
N GLU A 33 -31.41 25.12 10.33
CA GLU A 33 -30.23 24.65 11.07
C GLU A 33 -30.00 23.15 10.87
N ALA A 34 -31.06 22.33 10.89
CA ALA A 34 -30.97 20.90 10.65
C ALA A 34 -30.46 20.57 9.24
N VAL A 35 -30.90 21.30 8.22
CA VAL A 35 -30.44 21.14 6.84
C VAL A 35 -28.97 21.55 6.70
N GLU A 36 -28.56 22.68 7.29
CA GLU A 36 -27.16 23.11 7.30
C GLU A 36 -26.25 22.06 7.96
N LEU A 37 -26.67 21.52 9.11
CA LEU A 37 -25.96 20.44 9.79
C LEU A 37 -25.90 19.17 8.91
N MET A 38 -27.00 18.80 8.25
CA MET A 38 -27.03 17.65 7.35
C MET A 38 -26.05 17.81 6.19
N CYS A 39 -25.98 19.00 5.58
CA CYS A 39 -25.01 19.30 4.53
C CYS A 39 -23.57 19.15 5.04
N GLN A 40 -23.26 19.65 6.24
CA GLN A 40 -21.93 19.50 6.84
C GLN A 40 -21.59 18.03 7.09
N VAL A 41 -22.50 17.26 7.68
CA VAL A 41 -22.30 15.83 7.96
C VAL A 41 -22.08 15.04 6.67
N GLN A 42 -22.85 15.32 5.61
CA GLN A 42 -22.65 14.67 4.32
C GLN A 42 -21.28 15.02 3.71
N ALA A 43 -20.84 16.28 3.80
CA ALA A 43 -19.52 16.69 3.35
C ALA A 43 -18.40 15.96 4.12
N TYR A 44 -18.51 15.84 5.44
CA TYR A 44 -17.58 15.06 6.25
C TYR A 44 -17.58 13.57 5.89
N LYS A 45 -18.76 12.99 5.69
CA LYS A 45 -18.89 11.58 5.28
C LYS A 45 -18.20 11.32 3.93
N LEU A 46 -18.35 12.22 2.96
CA LEU A 46 -17.67 12.11 1.67
C LEU A 46 -16.14 12.23 1.80
N ARG A 47 -15.66 13.16 2.63
CA ARG A 47 -14.22 13.29 2.95
C ARG A 47 -13.66 12.05 3.64
N HIS A 48 -14.42 11.44 4.55
CA HIS A 48 -14.00 10.21 5.21
C HIS A 48 -13.95 9.04 4.22
N LYS A 49 -14.97 8.88 3.37
CA LYS A 49 -15.01 7.81 2.37
C LYS A 49 -13.84 7.92 1.39
N THR A 50 -13.57 9.11 0.87
CA THR A 50 -12.43 9.35 -0.03
C THR A 50 -11.10 9.07 0.67
N ARG A 51 -10.91 9.55 1.92
CA ARG A 51 -9.72 9.25 2.72
C ARG A 51 -9.54 7.75 2.92
N GLU A 52 -10.60 7.02 3.27
CA GLU A 52 -10.55 5.58 3.51
C GLU A 52 -10.12 4.82 2.24
N THR A 53 -10.64 5.21 1.07
CA THR A 53 -10.19 4.66 -0.21
C THR A 53 -8.71 4.94 -0.46
N PHE A 54 -8.24 6.16 -0.24
CA PHE A 54 -6.81 6.47 -0.39
C PHE A 54 -5.92 5.68 0.57
N VAL A 55 -6.32 5.55 1.84
CA VAL A 55 -5.58 4.77 2.83
C VAL A 55 -5.51 3.30 2.44
N LYS A 56 -6.63 2.71 2.01
CA LYS A 56 -6.67 1.32 1.51
C LYS A 56 -5.76 1.12 0.30
N ASN A 57 -5.75 2.07 -0.62
CA ASN A 57 -4.88 2.00 -1.80
C ASN A 57 -3.40 2.05 -1.40
N LEU A 58 -3.02 2.95 -0.48
CA LEU A 58 -1.66 3.06 0.04
C LEU A 58 -1.23 1.81 0.83
N GLU A 59 -2.11 1.23 1.64
CA GLU A 59 -1.83 -0.03 2.32
C GLU A 59 -1.61 -1.17 1.33
N SER A 60 -2.44 -1.26 0.28
CA SER A 60 -2.26 -2.29 -0.75
C SER A 60 -0.96 -2.11 -1.52
N ILE A 61 -0.57 -0.87 -1.86
CA ILE A 61 0.73 -0.60 -2.50
C ILE A 61 1.87 -1.05 -1.59
N ARG A 62 1.81 -0.70 -0.30
CA ARG A 62 2.81 -1.11 0.69
C ARG A 62 2.91 -2.63 0.82
N GLU A 63 1.79 -3.35 0.79
CA GLU A 63 1.78 -4.82 0.83
C GLU A 63 2.45 -5.42 -0.41
N ILE A 64 2.13 -4.88 -1.59
CA ILE A 64 2.71 -5.30 -2.87
C ILE A 64 4.23 -5.03 -2.90
N GLU A 65 4.67 -3.85 -2.49
CA GLU A 65 6.10 -3.52 -2.38
C GLU A 65 6.82 -4.45 -1.39
N GLY A 66 6.16 -4.78 -0.27
CA GLY A 66 6.67 -5.73 0.70
C GLY A 66 6.86 -7.13 0.11
N SER A 67 5.88 -7.63 -0.65
CA SER A 67 5.97 -8.94 -1.30
C SER A 67 7.04 -8.98 -2.38
N TYR A 68 7.12 -7.94 -3.22
CA TYR A 68 8.16 -7.86 -4.27
C TYR A 68 9.57 -7.78 -3.68
N ASN A 69 9.77 -6.99 -2.62
CA ASN A 69 11.08 -6.93 -1.96
C ASN A 69 11.49 -8.28 -1.37
N LEU A 70 10.54 -9.03 -0.78
CA LEU A 70 10.81 -10.37 -0.26
C LEU A 70 11.15 -11.35 -1.40
N GLU A 71 10.43 -11.28 -2.51
CA GLU A 71 10.68 -12.12 -3.69
C GLU A 71 12.03 -11.80 -4.34
N LEU A 72 12.37 -10.51 -4.47
CA LEU A 72 13.67 -10.05 -4.94
C LEU A 72 14.80 -10.58 -4.06
N GLN A 73 14.66 -10.48 -2.73
CA GLN A 73 15.66 -11.03 -1.79
C GLN A 73 15.80 -12.55 -1.95
N LYS A 74 14.69 -13.29 -2.08
CA LYS A 74 14.72 -14.74 -2.31
C LYS A 74 15.44 -15.09 -3.62
N SER A 75 15.10 -14.38 -4.70
CA SER A 75 15.73 -14.56 -6.01
C SER A 75 17.23 -14.24 -5.99
N MET A 76 17.63 -13.15 -5.32
CA MET A 76 19.01 -12.77 -5.13
C MET A 76 19.80 -13.85 -4.38
N VAL A 77 19.27 -14.35 -3.26
CA VAL A 77 19.92 -15.43 -2.48
C VAL A 77 19.97 -16.74 -3.27
N ALA A 78 18.91 -17.09 -4.00
CA ALA A 78 18.89 -18.28 -4.84
C ALA A 78 19.95 -18.23 -5.95
N ASN A 79 20.06 -17.09 -6.63
CA ASN A 79 21.07 -16.87 -7.67
C ASN A 79 22.50 -16.89 -7.11
N ALA A 80 22.73 -16.21 -5.99
CA ALA A 80 24.03 -16.25 -5.29
C ALA A 80 24.37 -17.69 -4.89
N THR A 81 23.41 -18.43 -4.32
CA THR A 81 23.59 -19.84 -3.93
C THR A 81 23.94 -20.71 -5.13
N HIS A 82 23.26 -20.54 -6.26
CA HIS A 82 23.52 -21.29 -7.48
C HIS A 82 24.94 -21.03 -8.01
N LYS A 83 25.37 -19.77 -8.05
CA LYS A 83 26.72 -19.39 -8.50
C LYS A 83 27.81 -19.89 -7.55
N VAL A 84 27.63 -19.71 -6.24
CA VAL A 84 28.57 -20.22 -5.23
C VAL A 84 28.66 -21.74 -5.32
N ARG A 85 27.54 -22.45 -5.48
CA ARG A 85 27.54 -23.91 -5.71
C ARG A 85 28.34 -24.28 -6.95
N ALA A 86 28.14 -23.59 -8.07
CA ALA A 86 28.89 -23.86 -9.29
C ALA A 86 30.41 -23.60 -9.13
N VAL A 87 30.80 -22.57 -8.37
CA VAL A 87 32.20 -22.26 -8.04
C VAL A 87 32.79 -23.32 -7.12
N VAL A 88 32.06 -23.77 -6.10
CA VAL A 88 32.53 -24.82 -5.18
C VAL A 88 32.62 -26.17 -5.89
N GLU A 89 31.65 -26.55 -6.72
CA GLU A 89 31.68 -27.80 -7.48
C GLU A 89 32.88 -27.88 -8.43
N LYS A 90 33.15 -26.79 -9.15
CA LYS A 90 34.25 -26.70 -10.13
C LYS A 90 35.58 -26.24 -9.53
N GLY A 91 35.59 -25.80 -8.27
CA GLY A 91 36.73 -25.18 -7.61
C GLY A 91 37.84 -26.17 -7.21
N ASP A 92 39.02 -25.60 -6.95
CA ASP A 92 40.22 -26.32 -6.54
C ASP A 92 40.03 -27.09 -5.23
N LYS A 93 40.74 -28.23 -5.09
CA LYS A 93 40.74 -29.05 -3.87
C LYS A 93 40.97 -28.25 -2.60
N LYS A 94 41.82 -27.21 -2.64
CA LYS A 94 42.11 -26.35 -1.49
C LYS A 94 40.87 -25.62 -0.95
N LEU A 95 39.98 -25.15 -1.83
CA LEU A 95 38.75 -24.46 -1.44
C LEU A 95 37.76 -25.44 -0.79
N LYS A 96 37.67 -26.66 -1.35
CA LYS A 96 36.83 -27.73 -0.80
C LYS A 96 37.34 -28.23 0.55
N ASP A 97 38.66 -28.40 0.69
CA ASP A 97 39.30 -28.84 1.91
C ASP A 97 39.21 -27.78 3.03
N ALA A 98 39.32 -26.49 2.69
CA ALA A 98 39.14 -25.40 3.63
C ALA A 98 37.69 -25.29 4.11
N ALA A 99 36.71 -25.33 3.20
CA ALA A 99 35.29 -25.34 3.54
C ALA A 99 34.89 -26.55 4.39
N PHE A 100 35.42 -27.74 4.07
CA PHE A 100 35.15 -28.97 4.82
C PHE A 100 35.77 -28.95 6.22
N LYS A 101 36.99 -28.41 6.37
CA LYS A 101 37.63 -28.22 7.68
C LYS A 101 36.86 -27.22 8.53
N HIS A 102 36.46 -26.09 7.97
CA HIS A 102 35.67 -25.10 8.68
C HIS A 102 34.33 -25.67 9.17
N ALA A 103 33.63 -26.45 8.33
CA ALA A 103 32.41 -27.16 8.73
C ALA A 103 32.63 -28.17 9.87
N LEU A 104 33.75 -28.91 9.84
CA LEU A 104 34.15 -29.84 10.90
C LEU A 104 34.48 -29.13 12.21
N ASP A 105 35.17 -27.99 12.15
CA ASP A 105 35.54 -27.19 13.31
C ASP A 105 34.29 -26.62 14.01
N ILE A 106 33.30 -26.17 13.23
CA ILE A 106 31.98 -25.75 13.76
C ILE A 106 31.24 -26.92 14.41
N LEU A 107 31.13 -28.07 13.73
CA LEU A 107 30.48 -29.27 14.28
C LEU A 107 31.18 -29.80 15.53
N GLY A 108 32.49 -29.61 15.62
CA GLY A 108 33.32 -30.00 16.76
C GLY A 108 33.26 -29.04 17.95
N ASN A 109 32.47 -27.96 17.89
CA ASN A 109 32.48 -26.86 18.87
C ASN A 109 33.89 -26.31 19.14
N ALA A 110 34.78 -26.34 18.14
CA ALA A 110 36.07 -25.67 18.26
C ALA A 110 35.84 -24.16 18.33
N ALA A 111 36.76 -23.42 18.96
CA ALA A 111 36.69 -21.96 19.00
C ALA A 111 36.94 -21.40 17.59
N VAL A 112 35.88 -21.24 16.81
CA VAL A 112 35.92 -20.60 15.50
C VAL A 112 36.00 -19.09 15.75
N ASP A 113 36.98 -18.45 15.13
CA ASP A 113 37.15 -17.00 15.22
C ASP A 113 36.05 -16.31 14.39
N GLU A 114 34.98 -15.84 15.05
CA GLU A 114 33.84 -15.16 14.42
C GLU A 114 34.24 -13.93 13.58
N LYS A 115 35.47 -13.42 13.77
CA LYS A 115 36.00 -12.28 13.00
C LYS A 115 36.64 -12.69 11.67
N LYS A 116 36.91 -13.98 11.45
CA LYS A 116 37.39 -14.48 10.15
C LYS A 116 36.21 -14.90 9.31
N GLU A 117 36.05 -14.25 8.17
CA GLU A 117 35.06 -14.62 7.15
C GLU A 117 35.44 -15.99 6.56
N ASP A 118 34.50 -16.95 6.54
CA ASP A 118 34.66 -18.24 5.87
C ASP A 118 34.88 -18.02 4.37
N ASP A 119 35.73 -18.84 3.72
CA ASP A 119 35.95 -18.81 2.27
C ASP A 119 34.64 -18.94 1.48
N VAL A 120 33.66 -19.70 1.99
CA VAL A 120 32.33 -19.80 1.37
C VAL A 120 31.50 -18.54 1.61
N ALA A 121 31.56 -17.96 2.82
CA ALA A 121 30.87 -16.71 3.14
C ALA A 121 31.42 -15.54 2.30
N ALA A 122 32.74 -15.48 2.11
CA ALA A 122 33.40 -14.50 1.25
C ALA A 122 32.94 -14.61 -0.22
N LEU A 123 32.67 -15.83 -0.72
CA LEU A 123 32.10 -16.04 -2.06
C LEU A 123 30.66 -15.49 -2.15
N PHE A 124 29.82 -15.71 -1.13
CA PHE A 124 28.50 -15.09 -1.07
C PHE A 124 28.57 -13.56 -1.02
N THR A 125 29.42 -12.99 -0.15
CA THR A 125 29.63 -11.54 -0.03
C THR A 125 30.06 -10.94 -1.36
N LYS A 126 30.94 -11.63 -2.11
CA LYS A 126 31.40 -11.19 -3.43
C LYS A 126 30.27 -11.19 -4.46
N GLU A 127 29.49 -12.26 -4.56
CA GLU A 127 28.39 -12.35 -5.53
C GLU A 127 27.25 -11.37 -5.21
N LEU A 128 26.94 -11.15 -3.93
CA LEU A 128 25.95 -10.17 -3.51
C LEU A 128 26.39 -8.73 -3.82
N ARG A 129 27.68 -8.40 -3.60
CA ARG A 129 28.23 -7.09 -4.02
C ARG A 129 28.24 -6.92 -5.53
N ALA A 130 28.55 -7.96 -6.28
CA ALA A 130 28.49 -7.92 -7.75
C ALA A 130 27.05 -7.70 -8.24
N TYR A 131 26.07 -8.35 -7.62
CA TYR A 131 24.65 -8.14 -7.91
C TYR A 131 24.20 -6.71 -7.59
N ALA A 132 24.63 -6.14 -6.46
CA ALA A 132 24.37 -4.75 -6.11
C ALA A 132 24.99 -3.77 -7.12
N ALA A 133 26.25 -4.00 -7.52
CA ALA A 133 26.91 -3.19 -8.54
C ALA A 133 26.25 -3.30 -9.92
N ASP A 134 25.76 -4.50 -10.30
CA ASP A 134 24.99 -4.69 -11.53
C ASP A 134 23.64 -3.98 -11.50
N LEU A 135 22.98 -3.90 -10.34
CA LEU A 135 21.74 -3.13 -10.15
C LEU A 135 22.02 -1.63 -10.23
N GLU A 136 23.05 -1.13 -9.56
CA GLU A 136 23.50 0.27 -9.65
C GLU A 136 23.88 0.65 -11.10
N ALA A 137 24.55 -0.24 -11.82
CA ALA A 137 24.90 -0.01 -13.22
C ALA A 137 23.68 0.04 -14.17
N LYS A 138 22.57 -0.60 -13.77
CA LYS A 138 21.30 -0.56 -14.50
C LYS A 138 20.37 0.56 -14.02
N GLN A 139 20.79 1.32 -13.01
CA GLN A 139 20.06 2.50 -12.55
C GLN A 139 19.90 3.50 -13.70
N GLY A 140 18.68 3.99 -13.89
CA GLY A 140 18.34 4.92 -14.96
C GLY A 140 18.19 4.28 -16.34
N GLN A 141 18.41 2.96 -16.49
CA GLN A 141 18.08 2.27 -17.75
C GLN A 141 16.57 2.11 -17.89
N VAL A 142 16.09 2.39 -19.09
CA VAL A 142 14.70 2.19 -19.49
C VAL A 142 14.55 0.76 -19.98
N VAL A 143 13.88 -0.07 -19.20
CA VAL A 143 13.54 -1.44 -19.58
C VAL A 143 12.21 -1.38 -20.32
N LYS A 144 12.22 -1.79 -21.59
CA LYS A 144 10.99 -2.00 -22.36
C LYS A 144 10.38 -3.32 -21.92
N LEU A 145 9.15 -3.26 -21.42
CA LEU A 145 8.41 -4.47 -21.10
C LEU A 145 7.99 -5.15 -22.40
N THR A 146 8.19 -6.46 -22.47
CA THR A 146 7.68 -7.28 -23.58
C THR A 146 6.15 -7.29 -23.56
N ALA A 147 5.52 -7.70 -24.68
CA ALA A 147 4.06 -7.72 -24.78
C ALA A 147 3.41 -8.67 -23.76
N ASP A 148 4.09 -9.79 -23.46
CA ASP A 148 3.63 -10.78 -22.49
C ASP A 148 3.68 -10.21 -21.06
N GLU A 149 4.78 -9.55 -20.70
CA GLU A 149 4.92 -8.87 -19.40
C GLU A 149 3.92 -7.72 -19.24
N GLN A 150 3.64 -6.96 -20.30
CA GLN A 150 2.60 -5.92 -20.28
C GLN A 150 1.21 -6.51 -20.07
N SER A 151 0.92 -7.68 -20.67
CA SER A 151 -0.38 -8.33 -20.53
C SER A 151 -0.59 -8.88 -19.12
N GLU A 152 0.45 -9.45 -18.51
CA GLU A 152 0.40 -9.96 -17.14
C GLU A 152 0.20 -8.81 -16.14
N LEU A 153 0.98 -7.72 -16.31
CA LEU A 153 0.86 -6.54 -15.47
C LEU A 153 -0.51 -5.84 -15.62
N GLN A 154 -1.07 -5.83 -16.85
CA GLN A 154 -2.40 -5.30 -17.11
C GLN A 154 -3.48 -6.17 -16.42
N ALA A 155 -3.34 -7.49 -16.45
CA ALA A 155 -4.29 -8.38 -15.77
C ALA A 155 -4.30 -8.16 -14.25
N ASP A 156 -3.13 -7.94 -13.64
CA ASP A 156 -3.02 -7.60 -12.23
C ASP A 156 -3.60 -6.21 -11.91
N LEU A 157 -3.37 -5.23 -12.79
CA LEU A 157 -3.98 -3.90 -12.71
C LEU A 157 -5.51 -3.96 -12.83
N ASP A 158 -6.05 -4.75 -13.76
CA ASP A 158 -7.48 -4.91 -13.97
C ASP A 158 -8.12 -5.62 -12.76
N ALA A 159 -7.47 -6.66 -12.22
CA ALA A 159 -7.90 -7.32 -10.99
C ALA A 159 -7.90 -6.37 -9.79
N TYR A 160 -6.89 -5.50 -9.70
CA TYR A 160 -6.82 -4.44 -8.69
C TYR A 160 -7.97 -3.43 -8.87
N MET A 161 -8.17 -2.92 -10.09
CA MET A 161 -9.24 -1.96 -10.38
C MET A 161 -10.63 -2.51 -10.06
N ASN A 162 -10.90 -3.76 -10.41
CA ASN A 162 -12.14 -4.47 -10.07
C ASN A 162 -12.33 -4.62 -8.56
N ARG A 163 -11.26 -4.93 -7.81
CA ARG A 163 -11.32 -5.10 -6.35
C ARG A 163 -11.66 -3.80 -5.62
N PHE A 164 -11.27 -2.66 -6.18
CA PHE A 164 -11.42 -1.34 -5.54
C PHE A 164 -12.49 -0.45 -6.19
N GLY A 165 -13.22 -0.94 -7.20
CA GLY A 165 -14.28 -0.20 -7.88
C GLY A 165 -13.76 1.02 -8.64
N LEU A 166 -12.57 0.90 -9.21
CA LEU A 166 -11.88 1.95 -9.97
C LEU A 166 -12.01 1.75 -11.49
N GLU A 167 -12.97 0.94 -11.93
CA GLU A 167 -13.18 0.53 -13.33
C GLU A 167 -13.28 1.69 -14.33
N ASP A 168 -13.71 2.88 -13.88
CA ASP A 168 -13.81 4.10 -14.71
C ASP A 168 -12.47 4.81 -14.94
N ALA A 169 -11.41 4.45 -14.21
CA ALA A 169 -10.08 5.03 -14.38
C ALA A 169 -9.34 4.26 -15.49
N ASP A 170 -9.21 4.83 -16.70
CA ASP A 170 -8.52 4.22 -17.85
C ASP A 170 -6.99 4.10 -17.64
N PHE A 171 -6.58 3.27 -16.68
CA PHE A 171 -5.20 3.02 -16.30
C PHE A 171 -4.63 1.87 -17.13
N LYS A 172 -3.55 2.13 -17.86
CA LYS A 172 -2.88 1.13 -18.71
C LYS A 172 -1.51 0.81 -18.14
N ALA A 173 -1.14 -0.46 -18.21
CA ALA A 173 0.19 -0.92 -17.88
C ALA A 173 1.23 -0.11 -18.67
N PRO A 174 2.26 0.41 -18.00
CA PRO A 174 3.31 1.17 -18.66
C PRO A 174 4.05 0.29 -19.66
N LYS A 175 4.47 0.88 -20.79
CA LYS A 175 5.24 0.15 -21.82
C LYS A 175 6.73 0.06 -21.49
N GLU A 176 7.19 0.97 -20.65
CA GLU A 176 8.59 1.14 -20.29
C GLU A 176 8.67 1.47 -18.81
N VAL A 177 9.60 0.84 -18.10
CA VAL A 177 9.89 1.12 -16.69
C VAL A 177 11.32 1.63 -16.62
N LYS A 178 11.51 2.82 -16.06
CA LYS A 178 12.83 3.33 -15.73
C LYS A 178 13.22 2.73 -14.39
N LEU A 179 14.33 1.99 -14.35
CA LEU A 179 14.87 1.46 -13.10
C LEU A 179 15.35 2.63 -12.23
N GLU A 180 14.66 2.90 -11.14
CA GLU A 180 15.11 3.82 -10.10
C GLU A 180 15.36 3.00 -8.83
N LEU A 181 16.61 3.03 -8.34
CA LEU A 181 16.92 2.56 -7.00
C LEU A 181 16.39 3.61 -6.02
N MET A 182 15.49 3.20 -5.12
CA MET A 182 15.02 4.00 -3.98
C MET A 182 16.11 4.14 -2.91
#